data_AF-A0A6C1EFL5-F1
#
_entry.id   AF-A0A6C1EFL5-F1
#
_cell.length_a   1.000
_cell.length_b   1.000
_cell.length_c   1.000
_cell.angle_alpha   90.00
_cell.angle_beta   90.00
_cell.angle_gamma   90.00
#
_symmetry.space_group_name_H-M   'P 1'
#
loop_
_entity.id
_entity.type
_entity.pdbx_description
1 polymer ?
#
loop_
_entity_poly.entity_id
_entity_poly.type
_entity_poly.pdbx_seq_one_letter_code
_entity_poly.pdbx_strand_id
1 'polypeptide(L)'
;MHGPTPKAISRNVRSVKRPRRAPRPVVSTQAMNKLSNVTLSAEQEKLRARFVYKSDWKHPAMFVIQGDAGTGKSVILNSLFNEIQKLSQFSPSSEDILHGTHNYLVVNHPEMLKLYIRISDSFKYISKSSLERPTSLINNLQKRKVMADVVIVDEAHLFYGENHLKDLMSLCKVLVLVYDDKQALRMGSYWDEGSNNGATLKDFYNEIPPKSRDWYTLKQQFRVAAHKTVAGKSHQLNLCYLRAMQIVLTIKLNFDFKIWDDCGAMYEAIKEKDRQYGQCRMLSTYDFPYRLDGKDYYVECGDNFKVRWDRYTPREVTPWSERCDTIDEVGSVYYPRV
;
A
#
# COMPACT_ATOMS: atom_id res chain seq x y z
N MET A 1 53.64 -60.99 -1.49
CA MET A 1 52.99 -60.68 -2.79
C MET A 1 51.64 -60.05 -2.50
N HIS A 2 51.57 -58.71 -2.47
CA HIS A 2 50.32 -57.96 -2.35
C HIS A 2 50.05 -57.29 -3.69
N GLY A 3 49.14 -57.87 -4.46
CA GLY A 3 48.67 -57.31 -5.72
C GLY A 3 47.79 -56.08 -5.49
N PRO A 4 47.79 -55.10 -6.42
CA PRO A 4 47.08 -53.85 -6.22
C PRO A 4 45.56 -53.99 -6.41
N THR A 5 44.84 -53.28 -5.56
CA THR A 5 43.39 -53.09 -5.55
C THR A 5 42.88 -52.32 -6.79
N PRO A 6 41.67 -52.62 -7.31
CA PRO A 6 41.12 -51.94 -8.47
C PRO A 6 40.57 -50.55 -8.12
N LYS A 7 40.89 -49.56 -8.98
CA LYS A 7 40.41 -48.17 -8.92
C LYS A 7 38.90 -48.09 -9.17
N ALA A 8 38.18 -47.45 -8.24
CA ALA A 8 36.77 -47.11 -8.42
C ALA A 8 36.60 -45.96 -9.43
N ILE A 9 35.75 -46.18 -10.44
CA ILE A 9 35.36 -45.21 -11.47
C ILE A 9 34.24 -44.33 -10.88
N SER A 10 34.51 -43.04 -10.66
CA SER A 10 33.49 -42.06 -10.26
C SER A 10 32.65 -41.65 -11.47
N ARG A 11 31.36 -42.00 -11.45
CA ARG A 11 30.38 -41.49 -12.43
C ARG A 11 29.98 -40.07 -12.05
N ASN A 12 30.43 -39.10 -12.84
CA ASN A 12 29.96 -37.71 -12.82
C ASN A 12 28.47 -37.65 -13.18
N VAL A 13 27.59 -37.42 -12.20
CA VAL A 13 26.19 -37.05 -12.45
C VAL A 13 26.14 -35.55 -12.71
N ARG A 14 26.09 -35.16 -13.99
CA ARG A 14 25.81 -33.77 -14.40
C ARG A 14 24.42 -33.38 -13.91
N SER A 15 24.33 -32.31 -13.10
CA SER A 15 23.04 -31.74 -12.70
C SER A 15 22.36 -31.10 -13.92
N VAL A 16 21.21 -31.65 -14.30
CA VAL A 16 20.37 -31.08 -15.35
C VAL A 16 19.69 -29.84 -14.77
N LYS A 17 20.08 -28.65 -15.25
CA LYS A 17 19.39 -27.39 -14.94
C LYS A 17 17.93 -27.51 -15.38
N ARG A 18 16.99 -27.42 -14.42
CA ARG A 18 15.56 -27.32 -14.71
C ARG A 18 15.30 -26.09 -15.59
N PRO A 19 14.49 -26.19 -16.66
CA PRO A 19 14.16 -25.05 -17.50
C PRO A 19 13.41 -23.99 -16.69
N ARG A 20 13.79 -22.72 -16.87
CA ARG A 20 13.06 -21.58 -16.30
C ARG A 20 11.63 -21.62 -16.83
N ARG A 21 10.66 -21.73 -15.91
CA ARG A 21 9.22 -21.65 -16.23
C ARG A 21 8.97 -20.32 -16.94
N ALA A 22 8.31 -20.37 -18.10
CA ALA A 22 7.88 -19.17 -18.80
C ALA A 22 7.00 -18.32 -17.86
N PRO A 23 7.17 -16.97 -17.83
CA PRO A 23 6.32 -16.11 -17.03
C PRO A 23 4.88 -16.29 -17.48
N ARG A 24 3.98 -16.62 -16.54
CA ARG A 24 2.54 -16.64 -16.81
C ARG A 24 2.10 -15.24 -17.24
N PRO A 25 1.21 -15.11 -18.24
CA PRO A 25 0.69 -13.81 -18.64
C PRO A 25 0.04 -13.13 -17.44
N VAL A 26 0.46 -11.90 -17.15
CA VAL A 26 -0.12 -11.08 -16.10
C VAL A 26 -1.51 -10.67 -16.55
N VAL A 27 -2.55 -11.32 -16.02
CA VAL A 27 -3.93 -10.87 -16.23
C VAL A 27 -4.05 -9.48 -15.61
N SER A 28 -4.43 -8.48 -16.41
CA SER A 28 -4.65 -7.11 -15.95
C SER A 28 -5.90 -7.07 -15.08
N THR A 29 -5.78 -6.59 -13.85
CA THR A 29 -6.91 -6.47 -12.91
C THR A 29 -7.46 -5.05 -12.90
N GLN A 30 -8.68 -4.88 -12.41
CA GLN A 30 -9.25 -3.54 -12.21
C GLN A 30 -8.41 -2.69 -11.26
N ALA A 31 -7.80 -3.29 -10.23
CA ALA A 31 -6.92 -2.59 -9.30
C ALA A 31 -5.65 -2.08 -10.01
N MET A 32 -5.06 -2.89 -10.88
CA MET A 32 -3.93 -2.48 -11.71
C MET A 32 -4.31 -1.32 -12.65
N ASN A 33 -5.43 -1.43 -13.38
CA ASN A 33 -5.89 -0.38 -14.28
C ASN A 33 -6.17 0.95 -13.56
N LYS A 34 -6.68 0.90 -12.33
CA LYS A 34 -6.93 2.08 -11.47
C LYS A 34 -5.67 2.75 -10.94
N LEU A 35 -4.51 2.10 -11.02
CA LEU A 35 -3.24 2.69 -10.60
C LEU A 35 -2.34 3.04 -11.80
N SER A 36 -2.43 2.30 -12.90
CA SER A 36 -1.59 2.50 -14.08
C SER A 36 -2.18 3.43 -15.14
N ASN A 37 -3.51 3.48 -15.28
CA ASN A 37 -4.19 4.14 -16.42
C ASN A 37 -5.09 5.31 -15.99
N VAL A 38 -4.83 5.92 -14.82
CA VAL A 38 -5.64 7.03 -14.33
C VAL A 38 -5.02 8.37 -14.70
N THR A 39 -5.80 9.21 -15.38
CA THR A 39 -5.45 10.61 -15.65
C THR A 39 -5.44 11.39 -14.34
N LEU A 40 -4.34 12.08 -14.06
CA LEU A 40 -4.25 12.97 -12.92
C LEU A 40 -5.23 14.14 -13.05
N SER A 41 -5.73 14.65 -11.93
CA SER A 41 -6.44 15.93 -11.94
C SER A 41 -5.47 17.09 -12.15
N ALA A 42 -5.99 18.24 -12.58
CA ALA A 42 -5.19 19.47 -12.71
C ALA A 42 -4.52 19.88 -11.37
N GLU A 43 -5.14 19.55 -10.23
CA GLU A 43 -4.55 19.73 -8.89
C GLU A 43 -3.30 18.84 -8.72
N GLN A 44 -3.45 17.56 -9.04
CA GLN A 44 -2.39 16.55 -8.93
C GLN A 44 -1.24 16.82 -9.91
N GLU A 45 -1.52 17.28 -11.13
CA GLU A 45 -0.47 17.67 -12.10
C GLU A 45 0.34 18.86 -11.62
N LYS A 46 -0.33 19.90 -11.09
CA LYS A 46 0.35 21.07 -10.49
C LYS A 46 1.20 20.66 -9.30
N LEU A 47 0.69 19.75 -8.46
CA LEU A 47 1.42 19.24 -7.31
C LEU A 47 2.68 18.46 -7.75
N ARG A 48 2.56 17.57 -8.74
CA ARG A 48 3.71 16.86 -9.33
C ARG A 48 4.76 17.82 -9.85
N ALA A 49 4.36 18.82 -10.64
CA ALA A 49 5.28 19.82 -11.18
C ALA A 49 5.97 20.65 -10.08
N ARG A 50 5.23 21.03 -9.03
CA ARG A 50 5.79 21.73 -7.88
C ARG A 50 6.90 20.92 -7.22
N PHE A 51 6.69 19.63 -6.98
CA PHE A 51 7.69 18.78 -6.34
C PHE A 51 8.91 18.50 -7.21
N VAL A 52 8.72 18.24 -8.50
CA VAL A 52 9.83 17.91 -9.40
C VAL A 52 10.74 19.13 -9.63
N TYR A 53 10.15 20.31 -9.85
CA TYR A 53 10.89 21.47 -10.38
C TYR A 53 11.16 22.60 -9.37
N LYS A 54 10.46 22.65 -8.22
CA LYS A 54 10.66 23.72 -7.22
C LYS A 54 11.33 23.25 -5.93
N SER A 55 11.59 21.96 -5.78
CA SER A 55 12.23 21.40 -4.60
C SER A 55 13.73 21.66 -4.64
N ASP A 56 14.29 22.12 -3.52
CA ASP A 56 15.73 22.17 -3.33
C ASP A 56 16.23 20.79 -2.89
N TRP A 57 16.76 20.02 -3.84
CA TRP A 57 17.28 18.67 -3.61
C TRP A 57 18.68 18.65 -3.00
N LYS A 58 19.28 19.82 -2.71
CA LYS A 58 20.64 19.92 -2.14
C LYS A 58 20.67 19.78 -0.62
N HIS A 59 19.54 19.95 0.04
CA HIS A 59 19.42 19.90 1.49
C HIS A 59 18.33 18.89 1.91
N PRO A 60 18.39 18.37 3.16
CA PRO A 60 17.32 17.58 3.74
C PRO A 60 15.97 18.30 3.56
N ALA A 61 15.05 17.67 2.84
CA ALA A 61 13.73 18.22 2.57
C ALA A 61 12.62 17.23 2.91
N MET A 62 11.48 17.76 3.36
CA MET A 62 10.30 16.96 3.69
C MET A 62 9.05 17.54 3.03
N PHE A 63 8.34 16.68 2.31
CA PHE A 63 7.13 17.03 1.58
C PHE A 63 5.98 16.16 2.05
N VAL A 64 4.90 16.78 2.54
CA VAL A 64 3.74 16.05 3.03
C VAL A 64 2.56 16.26 2.09
N ILE A 65 1.98 15.16 1.60
CA ILE A 65 0.75 15.14 0.83
C ILE A 65 -0.33 14.53 1.72
N GLN A 66 -1.19 15.38 2.26
CA GLN A 66 -2.33 14.98 3.04
C GLN A 66 -3.56 14.76 2.14
N GLY A 67 -4.35 13.73 2.41
CA GLY A 67 -5.65 13.60 1.77
C GLY A 67 -6.53 12.54 2.44
N ASP A 68 -7.84 12.71 2.32
CA ASP A 68 -8.82 11.73 2.79
C ASP A 68 -8.77 10.43 1.96
N ALA A 69 -9.39 9.37 2.46
CA ALA A 69 -9.66 8.16 1.70
C ALA A 69 -10.35 8.51 0.36
N GLY A 70 -9.81 7.97 -0.73
CA GLY A 70 -10.37 8.19 -2.06
C GLY A 70 -9.93 9.47 -2.78
N THR A 71 -9.01 10.28 -2.23
CA THR A 71 -8.42 11.44 -2.92
C THR A 71 -7.35 11.11 -3.98
N GLY A 72 -7.09 9.82 -4.22
CA GLY A 72 -6.16 9.38 -5.26
C GLY A 72 -4.68 9.49 -4.86
N LYS A 73 -4.35 9.46 -3.56
CA LYS A 73 -2.97 9.56 -3.01
C LYS A 73 -1.99 8.60 -3.69
N SER A 74 -2.33 7.31 -3.79
CA SER A 74 -1.49 6.31 -4.45
C SER A 74 -1.30 6.55 -5.96
N VAL A 75 -2.26 7.21 -6.63
CA VAL A 75 -2.16 7.54 -8.06
C VAL A 75 -1.16 8.69 -8.26
N ILE A 76 -1.26 9.75 -7.47
CA ILE A 76 -0.28 10.85 -7.53
C ILE A 76 1.12 10.37 -7.12
N LEU A 77 1.24 9.49 -6.11
CA LEU A 77 2.53 8.91 -5.76
C LEU A 77 3.16 8.13 -6.90
N ASN A 78 2.42 7.23 -7.54
CA ASN A 78 2.92 6.46 -8.68
C ASN A 78 3.34 7.37 -9.83
N SER A 79 2.53 8.40 -10.16
CA SER A 79 2.91 9.33 -11.21
C SER A 79 4.13 10.16 -10.86
N LEU A 80 4.25 10.62 -9.61
CA LEU A 80 5.40 11.38 -9.14
C LEU A 80 6.66 10.51 -9.18
N PHE A 81 6.58 9.29 -8.68
CA PHE A 81 7.68 8.35 -8.66
C PHE A 81 8.15 7.97 -10.08
N ASN A 82 7.20 7.71 -10.98
CA ASN A 82 7.51 7.42 -12.38
C ASN A 82 8.23 8.60 -13.07
N GLU A 83 7.83 9.84 -12.80
CA GLU A 83 8.48 11.02 -13.36
C GLU A 83 9.90 11.21 -12.79
N ILE A 84 10.08 11.03 -11.48
CA ILE A 84 11.40 11.09 -10.84
C ILE A 84 12.33 10.02 -11.42
N GLN A 85 11.85 8.78 -11.57
CA GLN A 85 12.66 7.70 -12.15
C GLN A 85 13.00 7.94 -13.62
N LYS A 86 12.06 8.50 -14.39
CA LYS A 86 12.29 8.90 -15.78
C LYS A 86 13.39 9.95 -15.88
N LEU A 87 13.34 11.00 -15.06
CA LEU A 87 14.36 12.05 -15.04
C LEU A 87 15.71 11.53 -14.54
N SER A 88 15.70 10.58 -13.60
CA SER A 88 16.94 9.95 -13.12
C SER A 88 17.66 9.13 -14.18
N GLN A 89 16.92 8.36 -14.98
CA GLN A 89 17.50 7.44 -15.96
C GLN A 89 17.73 8.06 -17.34
N PHE A 90 16.91 9.04 -17.74
CA PHE A 90 16.84 9.54 -19.11
C PHE A 90 16.88 11.07 -19.19
N SER A 91 17.37 11.76 -18.16
CA SER A 91 17.55 13.20 -18.32
C SER A 91 18.51 13.48 -19.49
N PRO A 92 18.11 14.38 -20.42
CA PRO A 92 18.95 14.79 -21.55
C PRO A 92 20.10 15.71 -21.13
N SER A 93 20.09 16.25 -19.91
CA SER A 93 21.12 17.16 -19.41
C SER A 93 21.81 16.57 -18.20
N SER A 94 23.14 16.48 -18.24
CA SER A 94 23.96 16.13 -17.07
C SER A 94 23.85 17.14 -15.92
N GLU A 95 23.22 18.30 -16.16
CA GLU A 95 22.95 19.33 -15.14
C GLU A 95 21.61 19.15 -14.42
N ASP A 96 20.74 18.22 -14.86
CA ASP A 96 19.51 17.93 -14.15
C ASP A 96 19.81 17.30 -12.79
N ILE A 97 19.27 17.92 -11.74
CA ILE A 97 19.53 17.56 -10.34
C ILE A 97 19.13 16.11 -10.01
N LEU A 98 18.20 15.55 -10.78
CA LEU A 98 17.72 14.18 -10.59
C LEU A 98 18.51 13.13 -11.37
N HIS A 99 19.40 13.50 -12.29
CA HIS A 99 20.15 12.54 -13.11
C HIS A 99 21.04 11.62 -12.23
N GLY A 100 20.89 10.30 -12.38
CA GLY A 100 21.67 9.31 -11.63
C GLY A 100 21.31 9.16 -10.15
N THR A 101 20.13 9.66 -9.74
CA THR A 101 19.65 9.56 -8.35
C THR A 101 19.11 8.17 -8.00
N HIS A 102 19.29 7.78 -6.74
CA HIS A 102 18.79 6.53 -6.15
C HIS A 102 17.50 6.80 -5.38
N ASN A 103 16.38 6.40 -5.98
CA ASN A 103 15.05 6.74 -5.52
C ASN A 103 14.26 5.48 -5.12
N TYR A 104 13.48 5.58 -4.04
CA TYR A 104 12.70 4.46 -3.50
C TYR A 104 11.25 4.87 -3.20
N LEU A 105 10.31 3.97 -3.48
CA LEU A 105 8.95 4.03 -2.98
C LEU A 105 8.78 2.95 -1.91
N VAL A 106 8.40 3.40 -0.72
CA VAL A 106 8.30 2.61 0.50
C VAL A 106 6.84 2.37 0.84
N VAL A 107 6.50 1.10 1.02
CA VAL A 107 5.13 0.67 1.36
C VAL A 107 5.23 -0.30 2.53
N ASN A 108 4.57 0.03 3.64
CA ASN A 108 4.66 -0.81 4.84
C ASN A 108 3.92 -2.16 4.67
N HIS A 109 2.70 -2.10 4.09
CA HIS A 109 1.82 -3.26 3.99
C HIS A 109 2.27 -4.25 2.90
N PRO A 110 2.59 -5.52 3.23
CA PRO A 110 3.10 -6.50 2.26
C PRO A 110 2.19 -6.73 1.05
N GLU A 111 0.87 -6.84 1.25
CA GLU A 111 -0.08 -7.04 0.15
C GLU A 111 -0.18 -5.83 -0.78
N MET A 112 -0.03 -4.61 -0.25
CA MET A 112 0.01 -3.41 -1.09
C MET A 112 1.33 -3.36 -1.87
N LEU A 113 2.45 -3.70 -1.24
CA LEU A 113 3.74 -3.78 -1.93
C LEU A 113 3.71 -4.78 -3.09
N LYS A 114 3.06 -5.94 -2.94
CA LYS A 114 2.84 -6.90 -4.05
C LYS A 114 2.08 -6.25 -5.21
N LEU A 115 1.05 -5.45 -4.92
CA LEU A 115 0.32 -4.71 -5.95
C LEU A 115 1.23 -3.69 -6.66
N TYR A 116 2.02 -2.91 -5.91
CA TYR A 116 2.99 -1.97 -6.48
C TYR A 116 4.04 -2.66 -7.37
N ILE A 117 4.58 -3.80 -6.95
CA ILE A 117 5.53 -4.62 -7.72
C ILE A 117 4.88 -5.19 -8.99
N ARG A 118 3.59 -5.50 -8.95
CA ARG A 118 2.85 -6.01 -10.11
C ARG A 118 2.56 -4.90 -11.11
N ILE A 119 2.14 -3.72 -10.66
CA ILE A 119 1.89 -2.58 -11.56
C ILE A 119 3.19 -1.98 -12.10
N SER A 120 4.33 -2.11 -11.41
CA SER A 120 5.61 -1.59 -11.91
C SER A 120 6.00 -2.20 -13.25
N ASP A 121 5.57 -3.43 -13.55
CA ASP A 121 5.80 -4.06 -14.86
C ASP A 121 5.12 -3.27 -16.01
N SER A 122 4.07 -2.49 -15.73
CA SER A 122 3.43 -1.58 -16.69
C SER A 122 4.11 -0.22 -16.80
N PHE A 123 4.96 0.15 -15.84
CA PHE A 123 5.67 1.43 -15.83
C PHE A 123 7.08 1.27 -16.38
N LYS A 124 7.39 1.98 -17.47
CA LYS A 124 8.67 1.85 -18.18
C LYS A 124 9.90 2.15 -17.30
N TYR A 125 9.76 3.01 -16.30
CA TYR A 125 10.88 3.56 -15.54
C TYR A 125 10.98 3.04 -14.10
N ILE A 126 10.00 2.27 -13.62
CA ILE A 126 9.97 1.81 -12.23
C ILE A 126 10.57 0.41 -12.13
N SER A 127 11.67 0.28 -11.39
CA SER A 127 12.30 -1.02 -11.13
C SER A 127 11.73 -1.67 -9.87
N LYS A 128 11.61 -3.01 -9.85
CA LYS A 128 11.17 -3.76 -8.66
C LYS A 128 12.08 -3.53 -7.44
N SER A 129 13.37 -3.32 -7.66
CA SER A 129 14.35 -3.00 -6.61
C SER A 129 14.18 -1.61 -5.99
N SER A 130 13.41 -0.74 -6.63
CA SER A 130 13.08 0.59 -6.10
C SER A 130 11.79 0.61 -5.26
N LEU A 131 11.13 -0.53 -5.12
CA LEU A 131 9.92 -0.73 -4.31
C LEU A 131 10.28 -1.58 -3.09
N GLU A 132 10.22 -1.01 -1.88
CA GLU A 132 10.77 -1.65 -0.69
C GLU A 132 9.87 -1.49 0.55
N ARG A 133 10.13 -2.32 1.56
CA ARG A 133 9.58 -2.13 2.91
C ARG A 133 10.51 -1.21 3.73
N PRO A 134 9.99 -0.49 4.74
CA PRO A 134 10.79 0.45 5.55
C PRO A 134 12.03 -0.20 6.15
N THR A 135 11.82 -1.29 6.89
CA THR A 135 12.89 -2.01 7.59
C THR A 135 13.93 -2.57 6.62
N SER A 136 13.50 -3.12 5.47
CA SER A 136 14.41 -3.62 4.43
C SER A 136 15.28 -2.49 3.88
N LEU A 137 14.67 -1.35 3.54
CA LEU A 137 15.39 -0.20 3.00
C LEU A 137 16.38 0.38 4.02
N ILE A 138 15.94 0.64 5.24
CA ILE A 138 16.78 1.19 6.32
C ILE A 138 18.00 0.30 6.54
N ASN A 139 17.80 -1.01 6.72
CA ASN A 139 18.89 -1.97 6.93
C ASN A 139 19.87 -1.99 5.74
N ASN A 140 19.35 -1.93 4.51
CA ASN A 140 20.18 -1.93 3.30
C ASN A 140 21.03 -0.66 3.17
N LEU A 141 20.44 0.52 3.42
CA LEU A 141 21.13 1.81 3.35
C LEU A 141 22.20 1.93 4.45
N GLN A 142 21.87 1.56 5.68
CA GLN A 142 22.81 1.54 6.82
C GLN A 142 23.97 0.59 6.56
N LYS A 143 23.69 -0.65 6.12
CA LYS A 143 24.73 -1.66 5.83
C LYS A 143 25.69 -1.21 4.73
N ARG A 144 25.17 -0.54 3.70
CA ARG A 144 25.99 -0.04 2.58
C ARG A 144 26.62 1.33 2.85
N LYS A 145 26.22 2.01 3.94
CA LYS A 145 26.61 3.38 4.27
C LYS A 145 26.36 4.37 3.13
N VAL A 146 25.23 4.21 2.46
CA VAL A 146 24.78 5.09 1.38
C VAL A 146 23.49 5.79 1.77
N MET A 147 23.29 7.01 1.29
CA MET A 147 22.01 7.71 1.42
C MET A 147 21.20 7.57 0.14
N ALA A 148 19.89 7.47 0.30
CA ALA A 148 18.96 7.62 -0.82
C ALA A 148 18.84 9.10 -1.20
N ASP A 149 18.58 9.38 -2.47
CA ASP A 149 18.31 10.74 -2.91
C ASP A 149 16.86 11.11 -2.61
N VAL A 150 15.94 10.24 -2.99
CA VAL A 150 14.49 10.45 -2.79
C VAL A 150 13.84 9.21 -2.21
N VAL A 151 13.13 9.38 -1.10
CA VAL A 151 12.28 8.34 -0.51
C VAL A 151 10.84 8.84 -0.48
N ILE A 152 9.96 8.09 -1.11
CA ILE A 152 8.51 8.33 -1.10
C ILE A 152 7.88 7.27 -0.20
N VAL A 153 7.03 7.67 0.74
CA VAL A 153 6.37 6.78 1.70
C VAL A 153 4.86 6.83 1.49
N ASP A 154 4.26 5.69 1.16
CA ASP A 154 2.80 5.53 1.15
C ASP A 154 2.29 5.12 2.54
N GLU A 155 1.07 5.58 2.88
CA GLU A 155 0.44 5.39 4.19
C GLU A 155 1.42 5.64 5.35
N ALA A 156 2.08 6.80 5.34
CA ALA A 156 3.07 7.19 6.36
C ALA A 156 2.47 7.22 7.78
N HIS A 157 1.15 7.24 7.88
CA HIS A 157 0.45 7.11 9.16
C HIS A 157 0.63 5.73 9.82
N LEU A 158 1.08 4.71 9.09
CA LEU A 158 1.41 3.39 9.64
C LEU A 158 2.81 3.33 10.28
N PHE A 159 3.55 4.44 10.27
CA PHE A 159 4.91 4.53 10.81
C PHE A 159 4.90 5.16 12.21
N TYR A 160 3.73 5.46 12.78
CA TYR A 160 3.62 6.00 14.13
C TYR A 160 3.96 4.94 15.18
N GLY A 161 5.01 5.20 15.97
CA GLY A 161 5.45 4.35 17.08
C GLY A 161 6.76 3.58 16.82
N GLU A 162 7.14 3.39 15.56
CA GLU A 162 8.43 2.80 15.19
C GLU A 162 9.34 3.92 14.65
N ASN A 163 10.58 4.04 15.15
CA ASN A 163 11.53 5.10 14.76
C ASN A 163 11.92 5.12 13.26
N HIS A 164 11.24 4.33 12.41
CA HIS A 164 11.42 4.27 10.96
C HIS A 164 11.37 5.65 10.30
N LEU A 165 10.47 6.57 10.71
CA LEU A 165 10.40 7.89 10.09
C LEU A 165 11.69 8.69 10.31
N LYS A 166 12.19 8.67 11.55
CA LYS A 166 13.47 9.32 11.92
C LYS A 166 14.66 8.68 11.21
N ASP A 167 14.68 7.35 11.14
CA ASP A 167 15.73 6.63 10.41
C ASP A 167 15.72 7.00 8.93
N LEU A 168 14.56 7.02 8.29
CA LEU A 168 14.42 7.44 6.89
C LEU A 168 14.84 8.90 6.68
N MET A 169 14.46 9.82 7.57
CA MET A 169 14.92 11.22 7.52
C MET A 169 16.45 11.32 7.57
N SER A 170 17.13 10.46 8.32
CA SER A 170 18.59 10.44 8.40
C SER A 170 19.29 9.74 7.22
N LEU A 171 18.55 8.94 6.45
CA LEU A 171 19.08 8.09 5.37
C LEU A 171 18.67 8.56 3.97
N CYS A 172 17.98 9.70 3.85
CA CYS A 172 17.61 10.29 2.56
C CYS A 172 17.80 11.80 2.52
N LYS A 173 17.98 12.34 1.30
CA LYS A 173 18.03 13.80 1.07
C LYS A 173 16.62 14.38 1.02
N VAL A 174 15.70 13.73 0.32
CA VAL A 174 14.31 14.20 0.19
C VAL A 174 13.34 13.11 0.57
N LEU A 175 12.45 13.44 1.50
CA LEU A 175 11.41 12.56 2.01
C LEU A 175 10.03 13.08 1.59
N VAL A 176 9.28 12.28 0.84
CA VAL A 176 7.89 12.58 0.45
C VAL A 176 6.97 11.64 1.20
N LEU A 177 6.02 12.19 1.96
CA LEU A 177 5.13 11.45 2.84
C LEU A 177 3.69 11.61 2.39
N VAL A 178 2.97 10.50 2.26
CA VAL A 178 1.52 10.51 2.11
C VAL A 178 0.86 10.24 3.44
N TYR A 179 -0.04 11.15 3.82
CA TYR A 179 -0.64 11.18 5.14
C TYR A 179 -2.17 11.24 5.06
N ASP A 180 -2.82 10.52 5.97
CA ASP A 180 -4.26 10.53 6.18
C ASP A 180 -4.51 10.72 7.69
N ASP A 181 -4.96 11.93 8.05
CA ASP A 181 -5.13 12.35 9.44
C ASP A 181 -6.24 11.59 10.15
N LYS A 182 -7.34 11.30 9.44
CA LYS A 182 -8.45 10.53 9.99
C LYS A 182 -8.07 9.08 10.26
N GLN A 183 -7.24 8.49 9.40
CA GLN A 183 -6.70 7.15 9.65
C GLN A 183 -5.74 7.15 10.84
N ALA A 184 -4.86 8.14 10.96
CA ALA A 184 -3.97 8.27 12.11
C ALA A 184 -4.73 8.40 13.45
N LEU A 185 -5.76 9.24 13.50
CA LEU A 185 -6.60 9.44 14.69
C LEU A 185 -7.32 8.15 15.13
N ARG A 186 -7.82 7.36 14.16
CA ARG A 186 -8.50 6.08 14.44
C ARG A 186 -7.52 5.01 14.93
N MET A 187 -6.24 5.11 14.58
CA MET A 187 -5.22 4.14 14.96
C MET A 187 -4.77 4.27 16.43
N GLY A 188 -5.43 5.11 17.23
CA GLY A 188 -5.00 5.41 18.58
C GLY A 188 -3.65 6.12 18.62
N SER A 189 -3.21 6.73 17.51
CA SER A 189 -1.99 7.55 17.44
C SER A 189 -2.23 8.91 18.10
N TYR A 190 -2.70 8.90 19.35
CA TYR A 190 -2.54 10.00 20.28
C TYR A 190 -1.06 10.08 20.63
N TRP A 191 -0.29 10.75 19.77
CA TRP A 191 0.76 11.60 20.31
C TRP A 191 0.01 12.71 21.04
N ASP A 192 -0.26 12.50 22.33
CA ASP A 192 -0.89 13.49 23.19
C ASP A 192 -0.14 14.81 23.01
N GLU A 193 -0.83 15.90 22.69
CA GLU A 193 -0.20 17.22 22.46
C GLU A 193 0.56 17.74 23.71
N GLY A 194 0.56 16.98 24.82
CA GLY A 194 1.25 17.30 26.07
C GLY A 194 1.98 16.17 26.80
N SER A 195 2.31 15.00 26.21
CA SER A 195 3.07 13.96 26.94
C SER A 195 4.49 13.67 26.37
N ASN A 196 5.44 13.63 27.29
CA ASN A 196 6.90 13.76 27.13
C ASN A 196 7.65 12.71 26.28
N ASN A 197 6.99 11.83 25.51
CA ASN A 197 7.68 10.73 24.80
C ASN A 197 7.30 10.64 23.31
N GLY A 198 7.11 11.80 22.66
CA GLY A 198 5.93 12.00 21.86
C GLY A 198 6.00 12.64 20.44
N ALA A 199 6.98 12.42 19.56
CA ALA A 199 7.09 13.20 18.31
C ALA A 199 5.93 12.96 17.29
N THR A 200 5.09 13.98 17.07
CA THR A 200 4.07 14.01 16.01
C THR A 200 4.72 14.15 14.62
N LEU A 201 4.01 13.80 13.54
CA LEU A 201 4.46 14.13 12.18
C LEU A 201 4.72 15.64 12.01
N LYS A 202 3.99 16.49 12.74
CA LYS A 202 4.22 17.94 12.75
C LYS A 202 5.57 18.29 13.39
N ASP A 203 6.02 17.57 14.40
CA ASP A 203 7.32 17.81 15.05
C ASP A 203 8.46 17.48 14.09
N PHE A 204 8.43 16.30 13.47
CA PHE A 204 9.39 15.94 12.42
C PHE A 204 9.36 16.94 11.25
N TYR A 205 8.17 17.43 10.87
CA TYR A 205 8.01 18.47 9.87
C TYR A 205 8.58 19.83 10.32
N ASN A 206 8.54 20.13 11.63
CA ASN A 206 9.07 21.36 12.24
C ASN A 206 10.59 21.33 12.43
N GLU A 207 11.21 20.16 12.48
CA GLU A 207 12.68 20.02 12.48
C GLU A 207 13.31 20.43 11.14
N ILE A 208 12.56 20.34 10.03
CA ILE A 208 13.05 20.71 8.70
C ILE A 208 12.93 22.22 8.47
N PRO A 209 13.95 22.88 7.88
CA PRO A 209 13.88 24.32 7.59
C PRO A 209 12.66 24.71 6.74
N PRO A 210 12.00 25.85 7.00
CA PRO A 210 10.83 26.30 6.24
C PRO A 210 11.02 26.36 4.72
N LYS A 211 12.24 26.62 4.25
CA LYS A 211 12.60 26.64 2.82
C LYS A 211 12.67 25.26 2.16
N SER A 212 12.80 24.20 2.96
CA SER A 212 13.00 22.81 2.54
C SER A 212 11.84 21.92 2.96
N ARG A 213 10.69 22.50 3.30
CA ARG A 213 9.47 21.76 3.63
C ARG A 213 8.25 22.34 2.95
N ASP A 214 7.31 21.47 2.60
CA ASP A 214 6.00 21.88 2.08
C ASP A 214 4.92 20.87 2.48
N TRP A 215 3.72 21.37 2.73
CA TRP A 215 2.56 20.59 3.12
C TRP A 215 1.41 20.92 2.19
N TYR A 216 0.87 19.89 1.53
CA TYR A 216 -0.22 20.04 0.59
C TYR A 216 -1.38 19.11 0.93
N THR A 217 -2.59 19.65 0.98
CA THR A 217 -3.81 18.88 1.24
C THR A 217 -4.61 18.73 -0.06
N LEU A 218 -4.77 17.49 -0.53
CA LEU A 218 -5.60 17.13 -1.67
C LEU A 218 -7.08 17.38 -1.35
N LYS A 219 -7.75 18.18 -2.18
CA LYS A 219 -9.15 18.56 -1.96
C LYS A 219 -10.13 17.71 -2.75
N GLN A 220 -9.69 17.12 -3.86
CA GLN A 220 -10.57 16.36 -4.76
C GLN A 220 -10.70 14.89 -4.31
N GLN A 221 -11.93 14.43 -4.09
CA GLN A 221 -12.26 13.01 -3.81
C GLN A 221 -12.80 12.30 -5.06
N PHE A 222 -12.31 11.08 -5.31
CA PHE A 222 -12.66 10.25 -6.47
C PHE A 222 -13.49 9.01 -6.13
N ARG A 223 -13.36 8.44 -4.92
CA ARG A 223 -14.00 7.13 -4.57
C ARG A 223 -15.38 7.22 -3.93
N VAL A 224 -15.78 8.39 -3.42
CA VAL A 224 -17.10 8.58 -2.79
C VAL A 224 -17.81 9.74 -3.46
N ALA A 225 -18.60 9.43 -4.49
CA ALA A 225 -19.60 10.35 -5.02
C ALA A 225 -20.86 10.32 -4.15
N ALA A 226 -20.70 10.46 -2.82
CA ALA A 226 -21.85 10.55 -1.92
C ALA A 226 -22.21 12.02 -1.73
N HIS A 227 -23.51 12.31 -1.75
CA HIS A 227 -24.03 13.63 -1.41
C HIS A 227 -23.45 14.09 -0.06
N LYS A 228 -23.07 15.38 0.08
CA LYS A 228 -22.37 15.95 1.27
C LYS A 228 -23.01 15.58 2.62
N THR A 229 -24.31 15.26 2.62
CA THR A 229 -25.08 14.80 3.79
C THR A 229 -24.63 13.46 4.37
N VAL A 230 -24.07 12.56 3.54
CA VAL A 230 -23.60 11.22 3.95
C VAL A 230 -22.18 11.27 4.50
N ALA A 231 -21.31 12.09 3.89
CA ALA A 231 -19.91 12.21 4.29
C ALA A 231 -19.71 12.84 5.68
N GLY A 232 -20.62 13.71 6.12
CA GLY A 232 -20.55 14.36 7.44
C GLY A 232 -21.07 13.53 8.62
N LYS A 233 -21.80 12.44 8.37
CA LYS A 233 -22.54 11.69 9.41
C LYS A 233 -22.09 10.23 9.57
N SER A 234 -21.06 9.80 8.86
CA SER A 234 -20.50 8.44 8.91
C SER A 234 -19.77 8.08 10.22
N HIS A 235 -19.78 8.95 11.22
CA HIS A 235 -19.19 8.70 12.55
C HIS A 235 -20.19 8.16 13.59
N GLN A 236 -21.49 8.05 13.26
CA GLN A 236 -22.52 7.51 14.16
C GLN A 236 -23.29 6.37 13.47
N LEU A 237 -22.66 5.20 13.33
CA LEU A 237 -23.33 4.00 12.86
C LEU A 237 -24.01 3.27 14.03
N ASN A 238 -25.29 3.56 14.28
CA ASN A 238 -26.16 2.65 15.00
C ASN A 238 -27.07 1.92 14.00
N LEU A 239 -27.44 0.66 14.24
CA LEU A 239 -28.25 -0.20 13.34
C LEU A 239 -29.55 0.49 12.88
N CYS A 240 -30.18 1.26 13.77
CA CYS A 240 -31.38 2.04 13.46
C CYS A 240 -31.09 3.15 12.43
N TYR A 241 -29.93 3.80 12.54
CA TYR A 241 -29.46 4.81 11.60
C TYR A 241 -29.07 4.20 10.25
N LEU A 242 -28.46 3.00 10.24
CA LEU A 242 -28.11 2.28 9.02
C LEU A 242 -29.32 1.84 8.20
N ARG A 243 -30.37 1.30 8.84
CA ARG A 243 -31.63 0.96 8.16
C ARG A 243 -32.34 2.21 7.63
N ALA A 244 -32.33 3.31 8.38
CA ALA A 244 -32.83 4.60 7.88
C ALA A 244 -32.00 5.15 6.71
N MET A 245 -30.67 4.95 6.73
CA MET A 245 -29.79 5.32 5.62
C MET A 245 -30.02 4.44 4.38
N GLN A 246 -30.33 3.16 4.51
CA GLN A 246 -30.66 2.30 3.37
C GLN A 246 -31.83 2.89 2.56
N ILE A 247 -32.84 3.43 3.23
CA ILE A 247 -33.99 4.10 2.60
C ILE A 247 -33.54 5.38 1.88
N VAL A 248 -32.68 6.20 2.50
CA VAL A 248 -32.21 7.49 1.96
C VAL A 248 -31.20 7.33 0.81
N LEU A 249 -30.34 6.30 0.85
CA LEU A 249 -29.26 6.05 -0.11
C LEU A 249 -29.76 5.52 -1.47
N THR A 250 -31.01 5.06 -1.54
CA THR A 250 -31.67 4.63 -2.80
C THR A 250 -31.84 5.79 -3.79
N ILE A 251 -31.71 7.04 -3.33
CA ILE A 251 -31.87 8.24 -4.14
C ILE A 251 -30.49 8.68 -4.67
N LYS A 252 -30.08 8.13 -5.81
CA LYS A 252 -28.95 8.58 -6.67
C LYS A 252 -27.53 8.37 -6.11
N LEU A 253 -27.07 7.12 -6.08
CA LEU A 253 -25.64 6.82 -5.93
C LEU A 253 -25.16 5.86 -7.03
N ASN A 254 -23.90 6.01 -7.45
CA ASN A 254 -23.25 5.12 -8.42
C ASN A 254 -22.79 3.79 -7.79
N PHE A 255 -23.33 3.41 -6.62
CA PHE A 255 -23.00 2.18 -5.92
C PHE A 255 -24.24 1.58 -5.24
N ASP A 256 -24.26 0.25 -5.12
CA ASP A 256 -25.33 -0.51 -4.43
C ASP A 256 -24.99 -0.61 -2.94
N PHE A 257 -25.97 -0.39 -2.07
CA PHE A 257 -25.84 -0.51 -0.61
C PHE A 257 -26.94 -1.41 -0.07
N LYS A 258 -26.55 -2.55 0.52
CA LYS A 258 -27.46 -3.56 1.05
C LYS A 258 -27.07 -3.97 2.46
N ILE A 259 -28.07 -4.07 3.32
CA ILE A 259 -27.96 -4.65 4.66
C ILE A 259 -28.62 -6.03 4.59
N TRP A 260 -27.98 -7.01 5.21
CA TRP A 260 -28.46 -8.39 5.28
C TRP A 260 -28.69 -8.77 6.73
N ASP A 261 -29.79 -9.48 7.00
CA ASP A 261 -30.07 -10.04 8.32
C ASP A 261 -29.38 -11.40 8.53
N ASP A 262 -29.01 -12.10 7.44
CA ASP A 262 -28.29 -13.38 7.47
C ASP A 262 -26.96 -13.29 6.71
N CYS A 263 -25.86 -13.67 7.39
CA CYS A 263 -24.51 -13.59 6.84
C CYS A 263 -24.26 -14.62 5.73
N GLY A 264 -24.89 -15.81 5.81
CA GLY A 264 -24.79 -16.85 4.78
C GLY A 264 -25.38 -16.39 3.45
N ALA A 265 -26.57 -15.77 3.49
CA ALA A 265 -27.24 -15.21 2.33
C ALA A 265 -26.43 -14.06 1.70
N MET A 266 -25.81 -13.21 2.52
CA MET A 266 -24.86 -12.19 2.04
C MET A 266 -23.69 -12.83 1.31
N TYR A 267 -23.10 -13.89 1.88
CA TYR A 267 -21.96 -14.58 1.30
C TYR A 267 -22.30 -15.23 -0.05
N GLU A 268 -23.44 -15.92 -0.17
CA GLU A 268 -23.88 -16.50 -1.43
C GLU A 268 -24.10 -15.43 -2.52
N ALA A 269 -24.69 -14.28 -2.15
CA ALA A 269 -24.83 -13.16 -3.07
C ALA A 269 -23.47 -12.60 -3.53
N ILE A 270 -22.49 -12.54 -2.62
CA ILE A 270 -21.11 -12.11 -2.95
C ILE A 270 -20.42 -13.11 -3.88
N LYS A 271 -20.59 -14.43 -3.68
CA LYS A 271 -20.07 -15.45 -4.62
C LYS A 271 -20.65 -15.29 -6.02
N GLU A 272 -21.95 -15.03 -6.12
CA GLU A 272 -22.59 -14.79 -7.41
C GLU A 272 -22.03 -13.53 -8.09
N LYS A 273 -21.81 -12.46 -7.33
CA LYS A 273 -21.15 -11.26 -7.85
C LYS A 273 -19.70 -11.50 -8.25
N ASP A 274 -18.96 -12.33 -7.51
CA ASP A 274 -17.61 -12.73 -7.89
C ASP A 274 -17.60 -13.51 -9.21
N ARG A 275 -18.58 -14.41 -9.44
CA ARG A 275 -18.73 -15.11 -10.72
C ARG A 275 -19.01 -14.15 -11.88
N GLN A 276 -19.79 -13.09 -11.64
CA GLN A 276 -20.18 -12.12 -12.67
C GLN A 276 -19.09 -11.08 -12.97
N TYR A 277 -18.43 -10.56 -11.94
CA TYR A 277 -17.55 -9.38 -12.05
C TYR A 277 -16.11 -9.64 -11.58
N GLY A 278 -15.88 -10.72 -10.83
CA GLY A 278 -14.61 -11.01 -10.15
C GLY A 278 -14.30 -10.05 -9.00
N GLN A 279 -13.26 -10.40 -8.22
CA GLN A 279 -12.71 -9.58 -7.11
C GLN A 279 -13.75 -9.14 -6.05
N CYS A 280 -14.82 -9.91 -5.84
CA CYS A 280 -15.77 -9.68 -4.75
C CYS A 280 -15.33 -10.50 -3.54
N ARG A 281 -15.08 -9.86 -2.38
CA ARG A 281 -14.48 -10.53 -1.21
C ARG A 281 -15.25 -10.23 0.06
N MET A 282 -15.27 -11.20 0.96
CA MET A 282 -15.76 -11.03 2.33
C MET A 282 -14.66 -10.39 3.18
N LEU A 283 -15.05 -9.46 4.05
CA LEU A 283 -14.14 -8.76 4.95
C LEU A 283 -14.73 -8.76 6.37
N SER A 284 -13.85 -8.81 7.36
CA SER A 284 -14.24 -8.71 8.77
C SER A 284 -13.22 -7.93 9.60
N THR A 285 -13.69 -7.35 10.70
CA THR A 285 -12.88 -6.75 11.76
C THR A 285 -12.30 -7.84 12.67
N TYR A 286 -11.37 -7.46 13.56
CA TYR A 286 -10.70 -8.40 14.49
C TYR A 286 -11.56 -8.86 15.66
N ASP A 287 -12.86 -9.05 15.47
CA ASP A 287 -13.78 -9.44 16.55
C ASP A 287 -13.80 -10.96 16.79
N PHE A 288 -13.19 -11.73 15.89
CA PHE A 288 -13.07 -13.19 16.01
C PHE A 288 -11.67 -13.59 16.48
N PRO A 289 -11.52 -14.73 17.18
CA PRO A 289 -10.23 -15.17 17.69
C PRO A 289 -9.28 -15.50 16.52
N TYR A 290 -8.09 -14.92 16.54
CA TYR A 290 -7.01 -15.20 15.59
C TYR A 290 -5.67 -15.27 16.31
N ARG A 291 -4.81 -16.23 15.95
CA ARG A 291 -3.41 -16.30 16.43
C ARG A 291 -2.46 -16.65 15.28
N LEU A 292 -1.23 -16.13 15.35
CA LEU A 292 -0.14 -16.48 14.45
C LEU A 292 0.53 -17.82 14.85
N ASP A 293 -0.26 -18.90 14.95
CA ASP A 293 0.24 -20.26 15.24
C ASP A 293 0.18 -21.19 14.01
N GLY A 294 -0.22 -20.67 12.85
CA GLY A 294 -0.32 -21.41 11.60
C GLY A 294 -1.56 -22.29 11.49
N LYS A 295 -2.50 -22.22 12.45
CA LYS A 295 -3.78 -22.94 12.38
C LYS A 295 -4.82 -22.16 11.60
N ASP A 296 -5.88 -22.89 11.25
CA ASP A 296 -7.06 -22.31 10.63
C ASP A 296 -7.97 -21.69 11.69
N TYR A 297 -8.23 -20.41 11.49
CA TYR A 297 -9.25 -19.67 12.20
C TYR A 297 -10.44 -19.44 11.27
N TYR A 298 -11.61 -19.32 11.86
CA TYR A 298 -12.87 -19.19 11.13
C TYR A 298 -13.61 -17.96 11.63
N VAL A 299 -14.23 -17.25 10.70
CA VAL A 299 -15.22 -16.23 10.98
C VAL A 299 -16.57 -16.94 10.97
N GLU A 300 -17.24 -16.92 12.12
CA GLU A 300 -18.52 -17.58 12.35
C GLU A 300 -19.58 -16.53 12.66
N CYS A 301 -20.67 -16.48 11.90
CA CYS A 301 -21.73 -15.49 12.10
C CYS A 301 -23.11 -16.13 11.89
N GLY A 302 -23.85 -16.29 12.99
CA GLY A 302 -25.08 -17.09 12.98
C GLY A 302 -24.79 -18.57 12.68
N ASP A 303 -25.83 -19.31 12.29
CA ASP A 303 -25.74 -20.77 12.11
C ASP A 303 -25.22 -21.19 10.73
N ASN A 304 -25.31 -20.30 9.74
CA ASN A 304 -25.12 -20.64 8.33
C ASN A 304 -23.88 -20.02 7.68
N PHE A 305 -23.04 -19.33 8.46
CA PHE A 305 -21.81 -18.74 7.95
C PHE A 305 -20.61 -19.17 8.79
N LYS A 306 -19.74 -19.97 8.18
CA LYS A 306 -18.43 -20.36 8.70
C LYS A 306 -17.43 -20.40 7.56
N VAL A 307 -16.58 -19.38 7.49
CA VAL A 307 -15.58 -19.24 6.42
C VAL A 307 -14.22 -19.01 7.04
N ARG A 308 -13.18 -19.59 6.43
CA ARG A 308 -11.83 -19.49 6.96
C ARG A 308 -11.34 -18.04 6.91
N TRP A 309 -10.55 -17.65 7.90
CA TRP A 309 -9.80 -16.41 7.86
C TRP A 309 -8.71 -16.44 6.77
N ASP A 310 -8.40 -15.28 6.18
CA ASP A 310 -7.25 -15.13 5.31
C ASP A 310 -5.94 -15.64 5.94
N ARG A 311 -5.11 -16.28 5.11
CA ARG A 311 -3.81 -16.81 5.54
C ARG A 311 -2.67 -15.95 5.02
N TYR A 312 -1.69 -15.73 5.89
CA TYR A 312 -0.42 -15.14 5.48
C TYR A 312 0.31 -16.07 4.51
N THR A 313 0.37 -15.66 3.24
CA THR A 313 0.93 -16.44 2.13
C THR A 313 2.07 -15.65 1.47
N PRO A 314 3.27 -15.63 2.08
CA PRO A 314 4.38 -14.79 1.61
C PRO A 314 4.95 -15.23 0.27
N ARG A 315 4.75 -16.50 -0.12
CA ARG A 315 5.22 -17.04 -1.41
C ARG A 315 4.33 -16.67 -2.58
N GLU A 316 3.10 -16.23 -2.31
CA GLU A 316 2.16 -15.85 -3.36
C GLU A 316 2.47 -14.44 -3.86
N VAL A 317 2.70 -14.33 -5.18
CA VAL A 317 3.04 -13.07 -5.84
C VAL A 317 1.79 -12.21 -6.05
N THR A 318 0.64 -12.86 -6.26
CA THR A 318 -0.62 -12.16 -6.48
C THR A 318 -1.19 -11.68 -5.14
N PRO A 319 -1.61 -10.40 -5.02
CA PRO A 319 -2.27 -9.91 -3.83
C PRO A 319 -3.50 -10.76 -3.46
N TRP A 320 -3.78 -10.88 -2.17
CA TRP A 320 -4.93 -11.63 -1.66
C TRP A 320 -6.25 -11.29 -2.37
N SER A 321 -6.54 -10.01 -2.61
CA SER A 321 -7.77 -9.54 -3.24
C SER A 321 -7.94 -9.96 -4.71
N GLU A 322 -6.87 -10.33 -5.40
CA GLU A 322 -6.89 -10.69 -6.83
C GLU A 322 -6.89 -12.20 -7.08
N ARG A 323 -6.72 -12.99 -6.02
CA ARG A 323 -6.64 -14.45 -6.08
C ARG A 323 -8.02 -15.09 -6.14
N CYS A 324 -8.28 -15.99 -7.08
CA CYS A 324 -9.61 -16.62 -7.19
C CYS A 324 -9.99 -17.45 -5.96
N ASP A 325 -9.02 -18.08 -5.29
CA ASP A 325 -9.24 -18.93 -4.12
C ASP A 325 -9.61 -18.16 -2.85
N THR A 326 -9.44 -16.84 -2.83
CA THR A 326 -9.72 -16.02 -1.64
C THR A 326 -11.18 -15.62 -1.50
N ILE A 327 -12.06 -16.03 -2.44
CA ILE A 327 -13.51 -15.98 -2.24
C ILE A 327 -13.93 -16.88 -1.06
N ASP A 328 -13.21 -17.97 -0.84
CA ASP A 328 -13.43 -18.93 0.25
C ASP A 328 -12.71 -18.52 1.55
N GLU A 329 -12.26 -17.27 1.62
CA GLU A 329 -11.61 -16.67 2.78
C GLU A 329 -12.30 -15.36 3.17
N VAL A 330 -12.21 -15.02 4.45
CA VAL A 330 -12.59 -13.69 4.97
C VAL A 330 -11.32 -12.89 5.22
N GLY A 331 -11.20 -11.75 4.55
CA GLY A 331 -10.06 -10.86 4.70
C GLY A 331 -10.13 -10.04 5.99
N SER A 332 -9.00 -9.92 6.66
CA SER A 332 -8.81 -8.99 7.78
C SER A 332 -8.83 -7.55 7.29
N VAL A 333 -9.61 -6.68 7.95
CA VAL A 333 -9.42 -5.23 7.82
C VAL A 333 -8.84 -4.70 9.11
N TYR A 334 -7.68 -4.04 9.01
CA TYR A 334 -7.02 -3.46 10.17
C TYR A 334 -7.74 -2.18 10.60
N TYR A 335 -8.63 -2.34 11.57
CA TYR A 335 -9.08 -1.25 12.44
C TYR A 335 -8.67 -1.64 13.86
N PRO A 336 -7.73 -0.92 14.49
CA PRO A 336 -7.48 -1.11 15.91
C PRO A 336 -8.78 -0.77 16.64
N ARG A 337 -9.09 -1.58 17.64
CA ARG A 337 -10.21 -1.31 18.53
C ARG A 337 -9.92 0.01 19.24
N VAL A 338 -10.89 0.92 19.20
CA VAL A 338 -10.88 2.17 19.98
C VAL A 338 -11.10 1.84 21.46
#